data_AF-A0A5R9BZ76-F1
#
_entry.id   AF-A0A5R9BZ76-F1
#
_cell.length_a   1.000
_cell.length_b   1.000
_cell.length_c   1.000
_cell.angle_alpha   90.00
_cell.angle_beta   90.00
_cell.angle_gamma   90.00
#
_symmetry.space_group_name_H-M   'P 1'
#
loop_
_entity.id
_entity.type
_entity.pdbx_description
1 polymer ?
#
loop_
_entity_poly.entity_id
_entity_poly.type
_entity_poly.pdbx_seq_one_letter_code
_entity_poly.pdbx_strand_id
1 'polypeptide(L)'
;MYVAHDKERQYSFLLSFLTLIVLLTLVHFNSKILNGIDALLQGFVVNVMPNISFFNRTLSFFSYPMVCVLYALLIWFFLWGFKHKIPATWVLSTFISGELILIIMRDLNRREYISGSFFSILLVGYCMLTMVVPLIRSKQNQNVAKIVLILTMILVGIAHVQLGHVSVVGIAISWLPVNAWLQIARGQYLKRFADLQKFPIFRHSDYN
;
A
#
# COMPACT_ATOMS: atom_id res chain seq x y z
N MET A 1 -7.17 10.84 16.07
CA MET A 1 -7.89 11.10 14.79
C MET A 1 -7.36 10.14 13.74
N TYR A 2 -8.18 9.17 13.33
CA TYR A 2 -7.81 8.12 12.36
C TYR A 2 -7.54 8.66 10.95
N VAL A 3 -8.35 9.61 10.49
CA VAL A 3 -8.20 10.29 9.19
C VAL A 3 -8.57 11.75 9.39
N ALA A 4 -7.60 12.65 9.19
CA ALA A 4 -7.87 14.08 9.20
C ALA A 4 -8.42 14.55 7.85
N HIS A 5 -9.22 15.62 7.86
CA HIS A 5 -9.68 16.24 6.62
C HIS A 5 -8.52 17.00 6.00
N ASP A 6 -7.97 16.47 4.91
CA ASP A 6 -6.84 17.06 4.20
C ASP A 6 -7.31 17.66 2.88
N LYS A 7 -7.10 18.97 2.71
CA LYS A 7 -7.40 19.70 1.46
C LYS A 7 -6.48 19.27 0.32
N GLU A 8 -5.28 18.79 0.62
CA GLU A 8 -4.27 18.37 -0.37
C GLU A 8 -4.54 16.98 -0.95
N ARG A 9 -5.51 16.25 -0.39
CA ARG A 9 -5.85 14.88 -0.80
C ARG A 9 -6.19 14.77 -2.29
N GLN A 10 -6.96 15.73 -2.82
CA GLN A 10 -7.36 15.71 -4.23
C GLN A 10 -6.16 15.94 -5.15
N TYR A 11 -5.24 16.82 -4.78
CA TYR A 11 -4.01 17.05 -5.52
C TYR A 11 -3.09 15.83 -5.48
N SER A 12 -2.92 15.21 -4.31
CA SER A 12 -2.13 13.98 -4.18
C SER A 12 -2.70 12.82 -5.01
N PHE A 13 -4.03 12.69 -5.05
CA PHE A 13 -4.71 11.72 -5.90
C PHE A 13 -4.47 12.00 -7.39
N LEU A 14 -4.73 13.24 -7.84
CA LEU A 14 -4.54 13.65 -9.23
C LEU A 14 -3.09 13.47 -9.68
N LEU A 15 -2.13 13.88 -8.86
CA LEU A 15 -0.71 13.71 -9.15
C LEU A 15 -0.35 12.23 -9.30
N SER A 16 -0.75 11.39 -8.33
CA SER A 16 -0.47 9.95 -8.38
C SER A 16 -1.10 9.29 -9.61
N PHE A 17 -2.33 9.67 -9.94
CA PHE A 17 -3.07 9.12 -11.08
C PHE A 17 -2.48 9.56 -12.43
N LEU A 18 -2.15 10.84 -12.58
CA LEU A 18 -1.53 11.36 -13.80
C LEU A 18 -0.14 10.74 -14.03
N THR A 19 0.69 10.70 -12.98
CA THR A 19 2.02 10.07 -13.06
C THR A 19 1.89 8.59 -13.41
N LEU A 20 0.90 7.89 -12.84
CA LEU A 20 0.65 6.49 -13.17
C LEU A 20 0.32 6.31 -14.65
N ILE A 21 -0.62 7.09 -15.21
CA ILE A 21 -0.97 7.00 -16.64
C ILE A 21 0.24 7.24 -17.53
N VAL A 22 1.06 8.26 -17.21
CA VAL A 22 2.27 8.55 -17.98
C VAL A 22 3.23 7.36 -17.95
N LEU A 23 3.50 6.78 -16.79
CA LEU A 23 4.40 5.63 -16.67
C LEU A 23 3.87 4.40 -17.40
N LEU A 24 2.58 4.08 -17.24
CA LEU A 24 1.94 2.96 -17.93
C LEU A 24 2.01 3.13 -19.45
N THR A 25 1.78 4.35 -19.95
CA THR A 25 1.89 4.65 -21.39
C THR A 25 3.32 4.45 -21.89
N LEU A 26 4.33 4.95 -21.16
CA LEU A 26 5.74 4.78 -21.53
C LEU A 26 6.19 3.31 -21.53
N VAL A 27 5.69 2.50 -20.60
CA VAL A 27 5.91 1.04 -20.56
C VAL A 27 5.22 0.37 -21.76
N HIS A 28 3.95 0.72 -22.03
CA HIS A 28 3.19 0.14 -23.13
C HIS A 28 3.88 0.35 -24.49
N PHE A 29 4.44 1.54 -24.72
CA PHE A 29 5.19 1.86 -25.94
C PHE A 29 6.68 1.45 -25.89
N ASN A 30 7.12 0.72 -24.86
CA ASN A 30 8.49 0.25 -24.70
C ASN A 30 9.54 1.37 -24.87
N SER A 31 9.33 2.49 -24.17
CA SER A 31 10.18 3.67 -24.26
C SER A 31 11.64 3.36 -23.91
N LYS A 32 12.56 3.63 -24.87
CA LYS A 32 14.00 3.46 -24.66
C LYS A 32 14.55 4.32 -23.53
N ILE A 33 13.99 5.52 -23.34
CA ILE A 33 14.39 6.44 -22.28
C ILE A 33 14.01 5.86 -20.91
N LEU A 34 12.77 5.37 -20.77
CA LEU A 34 12.31 4.77 -19.52
C LEU A 34 13.13 3.52 -19.18
N ASN A 35 13.37 2.65 -20.15
CA ASN A 35 14.18 1.45 -19.96
C ASN A 35 15.64 1.78 -19.60
N GLY A 36 16.21 2.84 -20.19
CA GLY A 36 17.55 3.31 -19.84
C GLY A 36 17.63 3.80 -18.40
N ILE A 37 16.64 4.60 -17.97
CA ILE A 37 16.54 5.06 -16.57
C ILE A 37 16.34 3.87 -15.61
N ASP A 38 15.44 2.94 -15.96
CA ASP A 38 15.18 1.75 -15.14
C ASP A 38 16.44 0.90 -14.98
N ALA A 39 17.19 0.66 -16.06
CA ALA A 39 18.44 -0.09 -16.02
C ALA A 39 19.52 0.59 -15.15
N LEU A 40 19.64 1.92 -15.20
CA LEU A 40 20.56 2.67 -14.34
C LEU A 40 20.18 2.55 -12.87
N LEU A 41 18.89 2.73 -12.54
CA LEU A 41 18.39 2.62 -11.17
C LEU A 41 18.50 1.18 -10.64
N GLN A 42 18.17 0.20 -11.48
CA GLN A 42 18.32 -1.22 -11.18
C GLN A 42 19.79 -1.54 -10.87
N GLY A 43 20.71 -1.06 -11.70
CA GLY A 43 22.15 -1.21 -11.48
C GLY A 43 22.61 -0.57 -10.17
N PHE A 44 22.10 0.60 -9.82
CA PHE A 44 22.40 1.23 -8.54
C PHE A 44 21.94 0.38 -7.36
N VAL A 45 20.68 -0.08 -7.35
CA VAL A 45 20.15 -0.89 -6.25
C VAL A 45 20.88 -2.22 -6.11
N VAL A 46 21.16 -2.90 -7.22
CA VAL A 46 21.81 -4.22 -7.19
C VAL A 46 23.29 -4.13 -6.80
N ASN A 47 24.01 -3.10 -7.26
CA ASN A 47 25.46 -3.01 -7.06
C ASN A 47 25.88 -2.22 -5.82
N VAL A 48 25.08 -1.25 -5.36
CA VAL A 48 25.45 -0.37 -4.23
C VAL A 48 24.86 -0.85 -2.90
N MET A 49 23.67 -1.45 -2.92
CA MET A 49 23.02 -1.89 -1.68
C MET A 49 23.53 -3.25 -1.22
N PRO A 50 23.70 -3.49 0.09
CA PRO A 50 24.07 -4.80 0.61
C PRO A 50 23.07 -5.86 0.15
N ASN A 51 23.55 -6.90 -0.53
CA ASN A 51 22.71 -8.01 -0.97
C ASN A 51 22.85 -9.19 0.00
N ILE A 52 21.99 -9.23 1.01
CA ILE A 52 21.94 -10.32 1.98
C ILE A 52 20.81 -11.27 1.56
N SER A 53 21.15 -12.28 0.75
CA SER A 53 20.16 -13.16 0.08
C SER A 53 19.11 -13.74 1.04
N PHE A 54 19.53 -14.23 2.21
CA PHE A 54 18.61 -14.79 3.21
C PHE A 54 17.62 -13.74 3.74
N PHE A 55 18.09 -12.52 4.03
CA PHE A 55 17.27 -11.42 4.51
C PHE A 55 16.27 -10.99 3.44
N ASN A 56 16.72 -10.84 2.19
CA ASN A 56 15.89 -10.45 1.06
C ASN A 56 14.78 -11.48 0.79
N ARG A 57 15.10 -12.77 0.82
CA ARG A 57 14.10 -13.85 0.68
C ARG A 57 13.07 -13.83 1.81
N THR A 58 13.52 -13.57 3.03
CA THR A 58 12.64 -13.48 4.20
C THR A 58 11.66 -12.30 4.08
N LEU A 59 12.17 -11.12 3.70
CA LEU A 59 11.32 -9.95 3.43
C LEU A 59 10.33 -10.20 2.30
N SER A 60 10.79 -10.83 1.21
CA SER A 60 9.93 -11.18 0.09
C SER A 60 8.83 -12.17 0.49
N PHE A 61 9.15 -13.15 1.33
CA PHE A 61 8.18 -14.11 1.86
C PHE A 61 7.07 -13.42 2.67
N PHE A 62 7.43 -12.50 3.56
CA PHE A 62 6.42 -11.76 4.35
C PHE A 62 5.54 -10.84 3.50
N SER A 63 5.99 -10.48 2.30
CA SER A 63 5.20 -9.70 1.35
C SER A 63 4.32 -10.55 0.41
N TYR A 64 4.33 -11.87 0.55
CA TYR A 64 3.55 -12.73 -0.33
C TYR A 64 2.04 -12.42 -0.20
N PRO A 65 1.25 -12.41 -1.30
CA PRO A 65 -0.14 -11.96 -1.26
C PRO A 65 -1.02 -12.75 -0.28
N MET A 66 -0.86 -14.08 -0.20
CA MET A 66 -1.60 -14.90 0.78
C MET A 66 -1.26 -14.53 2.23
N VAL A 67 0.00 -14.16 2.50
CA VAL A 67 0.43 -13.69 3.83
C VAL A 67 -0.17 -12.30 4.11
N CYS A 68 -0.26 -11.44 3.10
CA CYS A 68 -0.90 -10.13 3.21
C CYS A 68 -2.41 -10.24 3.48
N VAL A 69 -3.10 -11.23 2.88
CA VAL A 69 -4.50 -11.55 3.20
C VAL A 69 -4.62 -11.93 4.68
N LEU A 70 -3.71 -12.77 5.19
CA LEU A 70 -3.68 -13.11 6.62
C LEU A 70 -3.51 -11.88 7.50
N TYR A 71 -2.61 -10.95 7.14
CA TYR A 71 -2.45 -9.69 7.87
C TYR A 71 -3.73 -8.83 7.85
N ALA A 72 -4.39 -8.70 6.70
CA ALA A 72 -5.64 -7.95 6.60
C ALA A 72 -6.74 -8.56 7.48
N LEU A 73 -6.85 -9.89 7.51
CA LEU A 73 -7.78 -10.62 8.38
C LEU A 73 -7.45 -10.45 9.87
N LEU A 74 -6.16 -10.51 10.24
CA LEU A 74 -5.73 -10.27 11.62
C LEU A 74 -6.04 -8.84 12.05
N ILE A 75 -5.74 -7.83 11.23
CA ILE A 75 -6.07 -6.43 11.52
C ILE A 75 -7.58 -6.29 11.70
N TRP A 76 -8.37 -6.86 10.79
CA TRP A 76 -9.83 -6.84 10.89
C TRP A 76 -10.32 -7.48 12.19
N PHE A 77 -9.83 -8.67 12.53
CA PHE A 77 -10.22 -9.40 13.73
C PHE A 77 -9.90 -8.63 15.02
N PHE A 78 -8.68 -8.09 15.14
CA PHE A 78 -8.30 -7.29 16.31
C PHE A 78 -9.09 -5.99 16.41
N LEU A 79 -9.24 -5.24 15.31
CA LEU A 79 -10.02 -4.00 15.32
C LEU A 79 -11.48 -4.28 15.71
N TRP A 80 -12.06 -5.37 15.19
CA TRP A 80 -13.42 -5.77 15.54
C TRP A 80 -13.54 -6.15 17.02
N GLY A 81 -12.60 -6.96 17.54
CA GLY A 81 -12.55 -7.39 18.94
C GLY A 81 -12.39 -6.23 19.93
N PHE A 82 -11.64 -5.19 19.56
CA PHE A 82 -11.49 -3.96 20.34
C PHE A 82 -12.59 -2.92 20.11
N LYS A 83 -13.75 -3.32 19.58
CA LYS A 83 -14.93 -2.46 19.32
C LYS A 83 -14.73 -1.37 18.23
N HIS A 84 -13.62 -1.39 17.49
CA HIS A 84 -13.38 -0.53 16.33
C HIS A 84 -13.97 -1.14 15.04
N LYS A 85 -15.27 -1.42 15.05
CA LYS A 85 -15.97 -2.13 13.96
C LYS A 85 -15.94 -1.38 12.63
N ILE A 86 -16.10 -0.05 12.65
CA ILE A 86 -16.07 0.76 11.42
C ILE A 86 -14.66 0.76 10.80
N PRO A 87 -13.57 1.06 11.53
CA PRO A 87 -12.20 0.86 11.04
C PRO A 87 -11.92 -0.55 10.54
N ALA A 88 -12.40 -1.59 11.24
CA ALA A 88 -12.23 -2.98 10.82
C ALA A 88 -12.81 -3.22 9.43
N THR A 89 -14.10 -2.88 9.23
CA THR A 89 -14.75 -3.04 7.91
C THR A 89 -14.07 -2.24 6.83
N TRP A 90 -13.61 -1.02 7.14
CA TRP A 90 -12.89 -0.21 6.17
C TRP A 90 -11.58 -0.86 5.72
N VAL A 91 -10.79 -1.43 6.63
CA VAL A 91 -9.54 -2.13 6.28
C VAL A 91 -9.84 -3.29 5.32
N LEU A 92 -10.81 -4.13 5.66
CA LEU A 92 -11.13 -5.31 4.88
C LEU A 92 -11.70 -4.94 3.51
N SER A 93 -12.61 -3.97 3.44
CA SER A 93 -13.14 -3.46 2.17
C SER A 93 -12.05 -2.82 1.33
N THR A 94 -11.16 -2.01 1.90
CA THR A 94 -10.07 -1.32 1.19
C THR A 94 -9.04 -2.29 0.64
N PHE A 95 -8.69 -3.32 1.41
CA PHE A 95 -7.77 -4.35 0.98
C PHE A 95 -8.35 -5.18 -0.17
N ILE A 96 -9.57 -5.72 -0.03
CA ILE A 96 -10.20 -6.56 -1.06
C ILE A 96 -10.38 -5.78 -2.37
N SER A 97 -10.91 -4.56 -2.30
CA SER A 97 -11.08 -3.71 -3.48
C SER A 97 -9.75 -3.28 -4.10
N GLY A 98 -8.71 -3.07 -3.29
CA GLY A 98 -7.35 -2.81 -3.76
C GLY A 98 -6.78 -4.00 -4.54
N GLU A 99 -6.94 -5.22 -4.03
CA GLU A 99 -6.54 -6.45 -4.74
C GLU A 99 -7.29 -6.62 -6.07
N LEU A 100 -8.57 -6.24 -6.15
CA LEU A 100 -9.30 -6.22 -7.42
C LEU A 100 -8.68 -5.23 -8.42
N ILE A 101 -8.24 -4.05 -7.96
CA ILE A 101 -7.53 -3.08 -8.80
C ILE A 101 -6.22 -3.67 -9.32
N LEU A 102 -5.46 -4.37 -8.48
CA LEU A 102 -4.24 -5.05 -8.89
C LEU A 102 -4.49 -6.03 -10.04
N ILE A 103 -5.55 -6.84 -9.94
CA ILE A 103 -5.93 -7.80 -10.99
C ILE A 103 -6.18 -7.07 -12.31
N ILE A 104 -7.01 -6.02 -12.27
CA ILE A 104 -7.34 -5.20 -13.46
C ILE A 104 -6.07 -4.59 -14.06
N MET A 105 -5.19 -4.01 -13.25
CA MET A 105 -3.98 -3.36 -13.73
C MET A 105 -2.99 -4.33 -14.36
N ARG A 106 -2.87 -5.54 -13.80
CA ARG A 106 -2.01 -6.60 -14.33
C ARG A 106 -2.46 -7.11 -15.69
N ASP A 107 -3.76 -7.13 -15.92
CA ASP A 107 -4.31 -7.50 -17.23
C ASP A 107 -4.08 -6.39 -18.27
N LEU A 108 -4.01 -5.12 -17.87
CA LEU A 108 -3.81 -3.98 -18.78
C LEU A 108 -2.34 -3.74 -19.20
N ASN A 109 -1.35 -3.95 -18.33
CA ASN A 109 0.02 -3.46 -18.56
C ASN A 109 1.13 -4.52 -18.55
N ARG A 110 0.77 -5.78 -18.83
CA ARG A 110 1.65 -6.95 -18.73
C ARG A 110 2.08 -7.21 -17.29
N ARG A 111 1.94 -8.46 -16.85
CA ARG A 111 2.13 -8.88 -15.45
C ARG A 111 3.53 -8.60 -14.89
N GLU A 112 4.52 -8.41 -15.76
CA GLU A 112 5.94 -8.30 -15.44
C GLU A 112 6.31 -6.97 -14.76
N TYR A 113 5.56 -5.89 -15.00
CA TYR A 113 5.86 -4.56 -14.44
C TYR A 113 5.17 -4.29 -13.10
N ILE A 114 4.15 -5.08 -12.72
CA ILE A 114 3.38 -4.86 -11.49
C ILE A 114 3.60 -6.02 -10.52
N SER A 115 4.37 -5.75 -9.47
CA SER A 115 4.61 -6.72 -8.40
C SER A 115 3.42 -6.78 -7.47
N GLY A 116 2.74 -7.92 -7.49
CA GLY A 116 1.57 -8.18 -6.66
C GLY A 116 1.96 -8.29 -5.19
N SER A 117 3.06 -9.01 -4.89
CA SER A 117 3.57 -9.09 -3.52
C SER A 117 3.90 -7.71 -2.94
N PHE A 118 4.56 -6.85 -3.73
CA PHE A 118 4.88 -5.49 -3.29
C PHE A 118 3.62 -4.61 -3.18
N PHE A 119 2.66 -4.74 -4.11
CA PHE A 119 1.39 -4.03 -4.05
C PHE A 119 0.57 -4.43 -2.82
N SER A 120 0.44 -5.72 -2.53
CA SER A 120 -0.31 -6.25 -1.40
C SER A 120 0.28 -5.81 -0.05
N ILE A 121 1.61 -5.87 0.11
CA ILE A 121 2.26 -5.42 1.36
C ILE A 121 2.15 -3.91 1.53
N LEU A 122 2.21 -3.12 0.45
CA LEU A 122 1.95 -1.68 0.50
C LEU A 122 0.52 -1.41 0.98
N LEU A 123 -0.48 -2.09 0.41
CA LEU A 123 -1.88 -1.95 0.85
C LEU A 123 -2.04 -2.26 2.35
N VAL A 124 -1.47 -3.38 2.82
CA VAL A 124 -1.51 -3.75 4.25
C VAL A 124 -0.81 -2.68 5.10
N GLY A 125 0.40 -2.27 4.70
CA GLY A 125 1.19 -1.26 5.42
C GLY A 125 0.44 0.07 5.52
N TYR A 126 -0.22 0.50 4.45
CA TYR A 126 -1.06 1.70 4.46
C TYR A 126 -2.32 1.56 5.31
N CYS A 127 -2.96 0.38 5.31
CA CYS A 127 -4.08 0.10 6.22
C CYS A 127 -3.63 0.20 7.68
N MET A 128 -2.46 -0.38 8.02
CA MET A 128 -1.87 -0.26 9.37
C MET A 128 -1.57 1.19 9.73
N LEU A 129 -0.91 1.94 8.84
CA LEU A 129 -0.58 3.36 9.06
C LEU A 129 -1.84 4.21 9.30
N THR A 130 -2.96 3.88 8.64
CA THR A 130 -4.19 4.68 8.70
C THR A 130 -5.07 4.30 9.88
N MET A 131 -5.25 3.01 10.17
CA MET A 131 -6.24 2.55 11.17
C MET A 131 -5.62 1.97 12.44
N VAL A 132 -4.42 1.38 12.35
CA VAL A 132 -3.80 0.71 13.51
C VAL A 132 -2.88 1.66 14.27
N VAL A 133 -1.99 2.37 13.56
CA VAL A 133 -1.01 3.26 14.19
C VAL A 133 -1.65 4.36 15.04
N PRO A 134 -2.78 5.00 14.65
CA PRO A 134 -3.45 5.99 15.49
C PRO A 134 -3.99 5.45 16.83
N LEU A 135 -4.13 4.13 17.00
CA LEU A 135 -4.55 3.51 18.27
C LEU A 135 -3.46 3.54 19.35
N ILE A 136 -2.20 3.77 18.96
CA ILE A 136 -1.08 3.79 19.90
C ILE A 136 -1.18 5.06 20.76
N ARG A 137 -1.34 4.89 22.07
CA ARG A 137 -1.55 5.99 23.03
C ARG A 137 -0.43 7.03 23.03
N SER A 138 0.83 6.59 22.95
CA SER A 138 2.00 7.48 23.00
C SER A 138 2.34 8.02 21.61
N LYS A 139 2.41 9.35 21.48
CA LYS A 139 2.82 10.03 20.23
C LYS A 139 4.22 9.61 19.77
N GLN A 140 5.14 9.37 20.71
CA GLN A 140 6.51 8.95 20.38
C GLN A 140 6.49 7.54 19.79
N ASN A 141 5.79 6.60 20.43
CA ASN A 141 5.65 5.24 19.92
C ASN A 141 4.89 5.20 18.59
N GLN A 142 3.91 6.09 18.42
CA GLN A 142 3.20 6.26 17.16
C GLN A 142 4.17 6.68 16.04
N ASN A 143 5.04 7.65 16.28
CA ASN A 143 6.02 8.11 15.29
C ASN A 143 7.05 7.02 14.97
N VAL A 144 7.55 6.30 15.99
CA VAL A 144 8.45 5.15 15.78
C VAL A 144 7.76 4.08 14.94
N ALA A 145 6.52 3.72 15.23
CA ALA A 145 5.77 2.74 14.45
C ALA A 145 5.58 3.17 12.98
N LYS A 146 5.31 4.46 12.72
CA LYS A 146 5.24 4.99 11.34
C LYS A 146 6.57 4.82 10.60
N ILE A 147 7.67 5.22 11.24
CA ILE A 147 9.01 5.14 10.65
C ILE A 147 9.37 3.69 10.37
N VAL A 148 9.14 2.78 11.32
CA VAL A 148 9.42 1.35 11.17
C VAL A 148 8.60 0.74 10.04
N LEU A 149 7.31 1.05 9.93
CA LEU A 149 6.47 0.54 8.84
C LEU A 149 6.91 1.06 7.47
N ILE A 150 7.20 2.35 7.36
CA ILE A 150 7.68 2.97 6.10
C ILE A 150 9.03 2.35 5.70
N LEU A 151 9.96 2.23 6.65
CA LEU A 151 11.26 1.60 6.41
C LEU A 151 11.10 0.14 5.97
N THR A 152 10.21 -0.61 6.61
CA THR A 152 9.93 -2.01 6.24
C THR A 152 9.41 -2.10 4.80
N MET A 153 8.48 -1.23 4.39
CA MET A 153 7.99 -1.20 3.01
C MET A 153 9.09 -0.87 2.00
N ILE A 154 9.97 0.08 2.32
CA ILE A 154 11.13 0.43 1.48
C ILE A 154 12.07 -0.77 1.36
N LEU A 155 12.41 -1.42 2.46
CA LEU A 155 13.29 -2.60 2.48
C LEU A 155 12.70 -3.76 1.66
N VAL A 156 11.39 -3.99 1.75
CA VAL A 156 10.72 -5.01 0.92
C VAL A 156 10.80 -4.66 -0.56
N GLY A 157 10.65 -3.38 -0.93
CA GLY A 157 10.83 -2.92 -2.31
C GLY A 157 12.26 -3.21 -2.82
N ILE A 158 13.27 -2.81 -2.05
CA ILE A 158 14.68 -3.09 -2.36
C ILE A 158 14.92 -4.60 -2.51
N ALA A 159 14.37 -5.41 -1.60
CA ALA A 159 14.50 -6.86 -1.66
C ALA A 159 13.90 -7.46 -2.95
N HIS A 160 12.72 -6.99 -3.39
CA HIS A 160 12.12 -7.47 -4.65
C HIS A 160 12.95 -7.08 -5.89
N VAL A 161 13.57 -5.90 -5.86
CA VAL A 161 14.48 -5.45 -6.94
C VAL A 161 15.76 -6.28 -6.95
N GLN A 162 16.38 -6.51 -5.79
CA GLN A 162 17.59 -7.32 -5.67
C GLN A 162 17.37 -8.80 -6.00
N LEU A 163 16.16 -9.33 -5.76
CA LEU A 163 15.76 -10.69 -6.15
C LEU A 163 15.32 -10.79 -7.62
N GLY A 164 15.21 -9.67 -8.33
CA GLY A 164 14.78 -9.65 -9.73
C GLY A 164 13.29 -9.93 -9.95
N HIS A 165 12.47 -9.83 -8.90
CA HIS A 165 11.02 -10.02 -9.00
C HIS A 165 10.30 -8.83 -9.65
N VAL A 166 10.89 -7.64 -9.57
CA VAL A 166 10.34 -6.41 -10.11
C VAL A 166 11.49 -5.46 -10.47
N SER A 167 11.29 -4.62 -11.47
CA SER A 167 12.21 -3.51 -11.75
C SER A 167 11.96 -2.31 -10.85
N VAL A 168 12.87 -1.34 -10.82
CA VAL A 168 12.71 -0.12 -10.01
C VAL A 168 11.54 0.72 -10.50
N VAL A 169 11.34 0.82 -11.82
CA VAL A 169 10.14 1.46 -12.39
C VAL A 169 8.88 0.67 -12.02
N GLY A 170 8.96 -0.67 -11.99
CA GLY A 170 7.85 -1.52 -11.56
C GLY A 170 7.42 -1.31 -10.10
N ILE A 171 8.35 -0.96 -9.20
CA ILE A 171 8.01 -0.49 -7.83
C ILE A 171 7.13 0.75 -7.90
N ALA A 172 7.51 1.76 -8.69
CA ALA A 172 6.76 3.00 -8.79
C ALA A 172 5.36 2.76 -9.37
N ILE A 173 5.26 1.96 -10.43
CA ILE A 173 3.98 1.57 -11.05
C ILE A 173 3.10 0.77 -10.09
N SER A 174 3.69 -0.03 -9.20
CA SER A 174 2.96 -0.76 -8.16
C SER A 174 2.53 0.15 -6.99
N TRP A 175 3.29 1.19 -6.70
CA TRP A 175 3.05 2.08 -5.55
C TRP A 175 2.02 3.18 -5.80
N LEU A 176 2.09 3.85 -6.95
CA LEU A 176 1.17 4.94 -7.33
C LEU A 176 -0.33 4.55 -7.27
N PRO A 177 -0.77 3.39 -7.77
CA PRO A 177 -2.18 3.00 -7.69
C PRO A 177 -2.62 2.73 -6.25
N VAL A 178 -1.74 2.19 -5.39
CA VAL A 178 -2.04 2.02 -3.97
C VAL A 178 -2.29 3.37 -3.31
N ASN A 179 -1.45 4.36 -3.58
CA ASN A 179 -1.66 5.73 -3.08
C ASN A 179 -2.96 6.33 -3.60
N ALA A 180 -3.22 6.25 -4.90
CA ALA A 180 -4.44 6.77 -5.51
C ALA A 180 -5.69 6.11 -4.90
N TRP A 181 -5.67 4.78 -4.76
CA TRP A 181 -6.76 4.03 -4.15
C TRP A 181 -6.98 4.41 -2.69
N LEU A 182 -5.91 4.54 -1.92
CA LEU A 182 -5.98 4.91 -0.50
C LEU A 182 -6.63 6.29 -0.30
N GLN A 183 -6.34 7.27 -1.17
CA GLN A 183 -6.95 8.59 -1.08
C GLN A 183 -8.46 8.53 -1.35
N ILE A 184 -8.89 7.71 -2.31
CA ILE A 184 -10.32 7.44 -2.54
C ILE A 184 -10.93 6.77 -1.32
N ALA A 185 -10.32 5.69 -0.82
CA ALA A 185 -10.83 4.91 0.31
C ALA A 185 -10.96 5.74 1.59
N ARG A 186 -9.98 6.59 1.90
CA ARG A 186 -10.04 7.55 3.02
C ARG A 186 -11.15 8.59 2.83
N GLY A 187 -11.34 9.07 1.60
CA GLY A 187 -12.45 9.96 1.25
C GLY A 187 -13.82 9.31 1.49
N GLN A 188 -13.98 8.05 1.10
CA GLN A 188 -15.20 7.28 1.35
C GLN A 188 -15.43 7.05 2.84
N TYR A 189 -14.38 6.77 3.62
CA TYR A 189 -14.46 6.63 5.08
C TYR A 189 -15.07 7.89 5.71
N LEU A 190 -14.49 9.07 5.44
CA LEU A 190 -14.97 10.33 6.03
C LEU A 190 -16.41 10.67 5.63
N LYS A 191 -16.79 10.42 4.37
CA LYS A 191 -18.14 10.74 3.87
C LYS A 191 -19.20 9.80 4.42
N ARG A 192 -18.93 8.49 4.44
CA ARG A 192 -19.91 7.47 4.81
C ARG A 192 -19.92 7.16 6.31
N PHE A 193 -18.98 7.70 7.09
CA PHE A 193 -18.86 7.43 8.52
C PHE A 193 -20.16 7.70 9.31
N ALA A 194 -20.74 8.89 9.15
CA ALA A 194 -21.93 9.30 9.90
C ALA A 194 -23.16 8.45 9.54
N ASP A 195 -23.22 7.94 8.31
CA ASP A 195 -24.30 7.05 7.87
C ASP A 195 -24.08 5.61 8.33
N LEU A 196 -22.82 5.16 8.38
CA LEU A 196 -22.47 3.82 8.85
C LEU A 196 -22.78 3.64 10.34
N GLN A 197 -22.66 4.68 11.17
CA GLN A 197 -23.05 4.62 12.59
C GLN A 197 -24.55 4.37 12.83
N LYS A 198 -25.41 4.64 11.83
CA LYS A 198 -26.87 4.44 11.94
C LYS A 198 -27.26 2.97 11.88
N PHE A 199 -26.38 2.10 11.36
CA PHE A 199 -26.66 0.66 11.28
C PHE A 199 -26.43 -0.03 12.63
N PRO A 200 -27.32 -0.97 13.03
CA PRO A 200 -27.27 -1.62 14.33
C PRO A 200 -25.96 -2.39 14.57
N ILE A 201 -25.34 -2.90 13.50
CA ILE A 201 -24.07 -3.65 13.54
C ILE A 201 -22.91 -2.76 14.03
N PHE A 202 -22.94 -1.46 13.70
CA PHE A 202 -21.88 -0.48 14.01
C PHE A 202 -22.20 0.43 15.19
N ARG A 203 -23.36 0.23 15.84
CA ARG A 203 -23.76 0.97 17.03
C ARG A 203 -22.71 0.74 18.14
N HIS A 204 -22.19 1.82 18.71
CA HIS A 204 -21.08 1.85 19.71
C HIS A 204 -19.66 1.60 19.18
N SER A 205 -19.41 1.75 17.87
CA SER A 205 -18.02 1.81 17.37
C SER A 205 -17.39 3.16 17.73
N ASP A 206 -16.26 3.13 18.45
CA ASP A 206 -15.55 4.34 18.86
C ASP A 206 -15.02 5.13 17.66
N TYR A 207 -15.09 6.46 17.77
CA TYR A 207 -14.50 7.43 16.84
C TYR A 207 -13.76 8.52 17.62
N ASN A 208 -12.43 8.35 17.69
CA ASN A 208 -11.43 9.42 17.54
C ASN A 208 -10.01 8.88 17.72
#